data_AF-A0AAW9XB90-F1
#
_entry.id   AF-A0AAW9XB90-F1
#
_cell.length_a   1.000
_cell.length_b   1.000
_cell.length_c   1.000
_cell.angle_alpha   90.00
_cell.angle_beta   90.00
_cell.angle_gamma   90.00
#
_symmetry.space_group_name_H-M   'P 1'
#
loop_
_entity.id
_entity.type
_entity.pdbx_description
1 polymer ?
#
loop_
_entity_poly.entity_id
_entity_poly.type
_entity_poly.pdbx_seq_one_letter_code
_entity_poly.pdbx_strand_id
1 'polypeptide(L)'
;MKLKKKKKWTFLLLNASSIFILSAGCSNVSKTPILENEKLSNTEENLKNQEKAERIKNSEQITQSKTKKEMPKKTELAPVPKPANNSETKEKENKPIFENKEEPKIADKFIVKPFNPQQEQKQTDIELTHLKGYLSTLPNTLYVTNSLKSSLPQTIIYSGNGDKKNFSYVNFVLPIQNLDEKYEAKLDFSRATAKENREKNPIENVFLVLSLKENSTVSASKKINILYEEKQNEFSLKAKILPDDFKHIFPSFLAFALLNKDKSEGISLPIFNNSDFILNGKNFGLGLKNSFVEFSKADSDNNKYGFDIISTQPDDENGKLKINFQLWKIGENTEIKEVLPKIETLEFTGLAKNSDNNYEINLAKQDLEIKLAKDENWIKNKDLNSDFTKNGFLKILLDMLHVRINANINNKWIKLSEAKWKKWLVFPQIQYANLESTQLVNNLELKREGNKISWSLKLDSFLLENNQALTPEGELLFGTKKTHEIKGEFTWNENK
;
A
#
# COMPACT_ATOMS: atom_id res chain seq x y z
N MET A 1 -55.30 47.64 22.35
CA MET A 1 -55.84 46.30 22.65
C MET A 1 -54.78 45.26 22.28
N LYS A 2 -54.29 44.51 23.29
CA LYS A 2 -53.37 43.35 23.29
C LYS A 2 -51.97 43.46 22.64
N LEU A 3 -50.99 43.73 23.52
CA LEU A 3 -49.57 43.36 23.40
C LEU A 3 -49.38 41.83 23.35
N LYS A 4 -48.31 41.37 22.68
CA LYS A 4 -47.55 40.18 23.11
C LYS A 4 -46.05 40.51 23.21
N LYS A 5 -45.48 40.19 24.38
CA LYS A 5 -44.12 40.46 24.84
C LYS A 5 -43.17 39.29 24.49
N LYS A 6 -41.93 39.69 24.13
CA LYS A 6 -40.58 39.21 24.55
C LYS A 6 -40.27 37.70 24.64
N LYS A 7 -39.10 37.34 24.09
CA LYS A 7 -37.87 37.03 24.87
C LYS A 7 -36.63 37.02 23.95
N LYS A 8 -35.67 37.91 24.23
CA LYS A 8 -34.28 37.85 23.75
C LYS A 8 -33.49 37.06 24.80
N TRP A 9 -32.72 36.07 24.37
CA TRP A 9 -31.69 35.44 25.20
C TRP A 9 -30.33 35.90 24.73
N THR A 10 -29.68 36.69 25.58
CA THR A 10 -28.25 36.98 25.58
C THR A 10 -27.54 35.74 26.14
N PHE A 11 -26.58 35.17 25.43
CA PHE A 11 -25.58 34.30 26.05
C PHE A 11 -24.21 34.99 25.95
N LEU A 12 -23.69 35.28 27.14
CA LEU A 12 -22.38 35.87 27.39
C LEU A 12 -21.30 34.81 27.14
N LEU A 13 -20.24 35.23 26.43
CA LEU A 13 -18.90 34.64 26.49
C LEU A 13 -18.34 34.74 27.91
N LEU A 14 -17.81 33.63 28.43
CA LEU A 14 -16.87 33.63 29.55
C LEU A 14 -15.81 32.54 29.31
N ASN A 15 -14.61 33.02 28.97
CA ASN A 15 -13.35 32.32 29.13
C ASN A 15 -13.13 32.00 30.61
N ALA A 16 -12.72 30.78 30.93
CA ALA A 16 -12.09 30.46 32.20
C ALA A 16 -10.95 29.47 31.97
N SER A 17 -9.74 30.02 31.94
CA SER A 17 -8.51 29.29 32.22
C SER A 17 -8.49 28.93 33.71
N SER A 18 -8.28 27.67 34.05
CA SER A 18 -7.83 27.32 35.40
C SER A 18 -6.94 26.08 35.37
N ILE A 19 -5.67 26.38 35.61
CA ILE A 19 -4.60 25.49 36.02
C ILE A 19 -4.98 24.87 37.37
N PHE A 20 -4.84 23.55 37.51
CA PHE A 20 -4.65 22.89 38.81
C PHE A 20 -3.50 21.88 38.68
N ILE A 21 -2.46 22.12 39.47
CA ILE A 21 -1.39 21.17 39.80
C ILE A 21 -1.68 20.66 41.22
N LEU A 22 -1.44 19.36 41.45
CA LEU A 22 -1.06 18.62 42.68
C LEU A 22 -1.44 17.14 42.44
N SER A 23 -0.78 16.08 42.88
CA SER A 23 0.56 15.71 43.37
C SER A 23 0.53 14.17 43.52
N ALA A 24 1.69 13.51 43.58
CA ALA A 24 1.87 12.06 43.53
C ALA A 24 1.29 11.22 44.70
N GLY A 25 1.12 9.89 44.48
CA GLY A 25 1.31 8.87 45.54
C GLY A 25 0.34 7.67 45.63
N CYS A 26 0.71 6.55 44.99
CA CYS A 26 0.54 5.09 45.29
C CYS A 26 -0.73 4.42 45.91
N SER A 27 -1.13 3.32 45.21
CA SER A 27 -1.55 1.97 45.66
C SER A 27 -2.84 1.74 46.48
N ASN A 28 -3.81 0.96 45.98
CA ASN A 28 -3.92 -0.51 46.12
C ASN A 28 -5.26 -1.08 45.59
N VAL A 29 -5.22 -2.38 45.30
CA VAL A 29 -6.24 -3.27 44.71
C VAL A 29 -7.50 -3.47 45.57
N SER A 30 -8.69 -3.63 44.95
CA SER A 30 -9.77 -4.49 45.48
C SER A 30 -10.81 -4.88 44.41
N LYS A 31 -11.34 -6.09 44.56
CA LYS A 31 -12.26 -6.83 43.68
C LYS A 31 -13.74 -6.40 43.86
N THR A 32 -14.53 -6.67 42.80
CA THR A 32 -15.99 -6.62 42.58
C THR A 32 -16.86 -7.26 43.70
N PRO A 33 -18.20 -7.00 43.81
CA PRO A 33 -19.21 -7.41 42.80
C PRO A 33 -20.52 -6.57 42.61
N ILE A 34 -21.04 -6.67 41.37
CA ILE A 34 -22.43 -6.82 40.82
C ILE A 34 -23.68 -6.43 41.65
N LEU A 35 -24.56 -5.60 41.05
CA LEU A 35 -26.04 -5.73 40.86
C LEU A 35 -26.53 -4.47 40.07
N GLU A 36 -27.62 -4.38 39.32
CA GLU A 36 -28.42 -5.24 38.42
C GLU A 36 -29.29 -4.27 37.59
N ASN A 37 -29.51 -4.62 36.31
CA ASN A 37 -30.70 -4.42 35.47
C ASN A 37 -31.54 -3.11 35.49
N GLU A 38 -31.65 -2.44 34.34
CA GLU A 38 -32.97 -2.18 33.72
C GLU A 38 -32.92 -2.10 32.18
N LYS A 39 -33.61 -3.08 31.56
CA LYS A 39 -34.45 -3.09 30.35
C LYS A 39 -33.85 -2.86 28.93
N LEU A 40 -33.79 -3.99 28.21
CA LEU A 40 -34.05 -4.13 26.77
C LEU A 40 -35.47 -3.69 26.39
N SER A 41 -35.62 -3.08 25.20
CA SER A 41 -36.68 -3.45 24.23
C SER A 41 -36.32 -3.07 22.78
N ASN A 42 -36.12 -4.12 21.97
CA ASN A 42 -36.51 -4.34 20.57
C ASN A 42 -36.37 -3.24 19.52
N THR A 43 -35.55 -3.50 18.48
CA THR A 43 -36.05 -3.76 17.12
C THR A 43 -35.01 -4.61 16.35
N GLU A 44 -35.05 -5.93 16.56
CA GLU A 44 -34.42 -6.92 15.70
C GLU A 44 -35.52 -7.54 14.82
N GLU A 45 -35.91 -6.83 13.76
CA GLU A 45 -36.81 -7.39 12.74
C GLU A 45 -36.66 -6.58 11.44
N ASN A 46 -35.54 -6.78 10.73
CA ASN A 46 -35.40 -6.51 9.29
C ASN A 46 -33.97 -6.84 8.83
N LEU A 47 -33.63 -8.11 8.59
CA LEU A 47 -32.53 -8.54 7.71
C LEU A 47 -32.46 -10.08 7.53
N LYS A 48 -33.62 -10.75 7.47
CA LYS A 48 -33.70 -12.20 7.15
C LYS A 48 -34.54 -12.57 5.93
N ASN A 49 -34.86 -11.59 5.08
CA ASN A 49 -35.52 -11.82 3.80
C ASN A 49 -34.77 -11.08 2.68
N GLN A 50 -33.69 -11.68 2.17
CA GLN A 50 -33.26 -11.51 0.76
C GLN A 50 -32.16 -12.47 0.27
N GLU A 51 -31.80 -13.52 1.03
CA GLU A 51 -31.03 -14.66 0.50
C GLU A 51 -31.92 -15.90 0.33
N LYS A 52 -32.79 -15.88 -0.69
CA LYS A 52 -33.39 -17.08 -1.29
C LYS A 52 -34.25 -16.71 -2.50
N ALA A 53 -33.60 -16.43 -3.62
CA ALA A 53 -34.16 -16.69 -4.95
C ALA A 53 -33.01 -16.74 -5.97
N GLU A 54 -33.11 -17.68 -6.89
CA GLU A 54 -32.30 -17.79 -8.11
C GLU A 54 -30.91 -18.39 -7.98
N ARG A 55 -30.90 -19.71 -7.83
CA ARG A 55 -29.95 -20.55 -8.57
C ARG A 55 -30.64 -21.80 -9.11
N ILE A 56 -30.42 -22.03 -10.40
CA ILE A 56 -30.54 -23.28 -11.20
C ILE A 56 -31.92 -23.57 -11.84
N LYS A 57 -32.02 -23.39 -13.17
CA LYS A 57 -32.17 -24.46 -14.20
C LYS A 57 -32.68 -23.90 -15.56
N ASN A 58 -31.86 -23.95 -16.61
CA ASN A 58 -32.08 -24.87 -17.75
C ASN A 58 -31.04 -24.73 -18.87
N SER A 59 -30.70 -25.90 -19.41
CA SER A 59 -29.82 -26.21 -20.53
C SER A 59 -30.63 -26.40 -21.82
N GLU A 60 -29.96 -26.30 -22.98
CA GLU A 60 -30.29 -26.88 -24.32
C GLU A 60 -31.51 -26.31 -25.09
N GLN A 61 -31.58 -26.23 -26.43
CA GLN A 61 -30.67 -26.32 -27.59
C GLN A 61 -31.53 -25.99 -28.86
N ILE A 62 -30.93 -25.33 -29.89
CA ILE A 62 -31.18 -25.45 -31.37
C ILE A 62 -32.57 -24.96 -31.90
N THR A 63 -32.72 -24.09 -32.91
CA THR A 63 -32.61 -24.40 -34.36
C THR A 63 -32.82 -23.16 -35.28
N GLN A 64 -31.92 -23.00 -36.26
CA GLN A 64 -32.04 -22.50 -37.66
C GLN A 64 -32.54 -21.08 -38.03
N SER A 65 -31.69 -20.39 -38.81
CA SER A 65 -32.04 -19.76 -40.07
C SER A 65 -30.85 -19.80 -41.06
N LYS A 66 -31.05 -20.41 -42.24
CA LYS A 66 -30.19 -20.38 -43.44
C LYS A 66 -30.45 -19.05 -44.17
N THR A 67 -29.58 -18.44 -44.99
CA THR A 67 -29.06 -19.00 -46.27
C THR A 67 -28.06 -18.04 -46.96
N LYS A 68 -27.00 -18.61 -47.57
CA LYS A 68 -26.25 -18.29 -48.85
C LYS A 68 -25.67 -16.87 -49.07
N LYS A 69 -24.34 -16.69 -49.23
CA LYS A 69 -23.34 -17.08 -50.27
C LYS A 69 -23.09 -15.92 -51.25
N GLU A 70 -21.86 -15.40 -51.28
CA GLU A 70 -21.02 -15.39 -52.50
C GLU A 70 -19.55 -15.03 -52.18
N MET A 71 -18.65 -15.87 -52.68
CA MET A 71 -17.22 -15.60 -52.93
C MET A 71 -17.07 -15.62 -54.46
N PRO A 72 -16.08 -14.91 -55.03
CA PRO A 72 -14.97 -15.66 -55.64
C PRO A 72 -13.60 -14.93 -55.52
N LYS A 73 -12.53 -15.67 -55.15
CA LYS A 73 -11.38 -16.14 -56.00
C LYS A 73 -10.29 -15.08 -56.21
N LYS A 74 -8.97 -15.37 -56.29
CA LYS A 74 -8.05 -16.53 -56.24
C LYS A 74 -6.65 -15.86 -56.13
N THR A 75 -5.50 -16.44 -55.77
CA THR A 75 -4.66 -17.42 -56.51
C THR A 75 -3.33 -17.49 -55.72
N GLU A 76 -2.93 -18.65 -55.17
CA GLU A 76 -1.84 -19.55 -55.64
C GLU A 76 -0.44 -19.17 -55.13
N LEU A 77 0.54 -20.03 -54.81
CA LEU A 77 0.81 -21.49 -54.85
C LEU A 77 2.14 -21.66 -54.02
N ALA A 78 2.27 -22.58 -53.05
CA ALA A 78 2.76 -23.98 -53.17
C ALA A 78 4.17 -24.19 -52.49
N PRO A 79 4.74 -25.41 -52.41
CA PRO A 79 4.69 -26.31 -51.22
C PRO A 79 6.05 -27.02 -50.84
N VAL A 80 6.08 -27.92 -49.83
CA VAL A 80 6.42 -29.40 -49.87
C VAL A 80 7.51 -29.71 -48.78
N PRO A 81 7.75 -30.93 -48.21
CA PRO A 81 6.89 -32.02 -47.67
C PRO A 81 7.32 -32.55 -46.26
N LYS A 82 6.48 -33.41 -45.67
CA LYS A 82 6.87 -34.53 -44.78
C LYS A 82 6.62 -35.86 -45.52
N PRO A 83 7.44 -36.91 -45.35
CA PRO A 83 6.99 -38.32 -45.48
C PRO A 83 6.70 -38.88 -44.06
N ALA A 84 5.57 -39.50 -43.73
CA ALA A 84 4.85 -40.67 -44.25
C ALA A 84 5.34 -42.03 -43.66
N ASN A 85 4.52 -42.54 -42.72
CA ASN A 85 4.15 -43.94 -42.42
C ASN A 85 4.79 -45.09 -43.22
N ASN A 86 5.17 -46.20 -42.58
CA ASN A 86 4.26 -47.35 -42.33
C ASN A 86 4.96 -48.52 -41.61
N SER A 87 4.10 -49.34 -41.02
CA SER A 87 4.27 -50.59 -40.28
C SER A 87 5.05 -51.72 -40.97
N GLU A 88 5.78 -52.52 -40.18
CA GLU A 88 5.90 -53.97 -40.38
C GLU A 88 6.20 -54.70 -39.06
N THR A 89 5.42 -55.74 -38.79
CA THR A 89 5.43 -56.60 -37.59
C THR A 89 6.37 -57.79 -37.81
N LYS A 90 7.27 -58.11 -36.87
CA LYS A 90 7.76 -59.49 -36.62
C LYS A 90 8.13 -59.67 -35.14
N GLU A 91 7.40 -60.54 -34.46
CA GLU A 91 7.77 -61.15 -33.18
C GLU A 91 9.03 -62.01 -33.33
N LYS A 92 9.95 -61.93 -32.35
CA LYS A 92 10.82 -63.05 -31.94
C LYS A 92 11.15 -62.95 -30.46
N GLU A 93 10.56 -63.90 -29.73
CA GLU A 93 11.06 -64.68 -28.59
C GLU A 93 12.02 -64.08 -27.55
N ASN A 94 11.53 -64.12 -26.31
CA ASN A 94 12.20 -63.92 -25.04
C ASN A 94 13.44 -64.79 -24.83
N LYS A 95 14.55 -64.16 -24.42
CA LYS A 95 15.48 -64.69 -23.41
C LYS A 95 15.83 -63.57 -22.41
N PRO A 96 15.94 -63.87 -21.11
CA PRO A 96 16.05 -62.85 -20.08
C PRO A 96 17.48 -62.31 -20.04
N ILE A 97 17.63 -61.00 -20.18
CA ILE A 97 18.88 -60.31 -19.84
C ILE A 97 18.61 -59.52 -18.57
N PHE A 98 19.28 -59.95 -17.50
CA PHE A 98 19.47 -59.15 -16.30
C PHE A 98 20.14 -57.84 -16.71
N GLU A 99 19.40 -56.74 -16.72
CA GLU A 99 19.96 -55.39 -16.78
C GLU A 99 19.48 -54.60 -15.57
N ASN A 100 20.44 -54.40 -14.68
CA ASN A 100 20.64 -53.28 -13.78
C ASN A 100 19.39 -52.57 -13.26
N LYS A 101 19.18 -52.68 -11.94
CA LYS A 101 18.51 -51.64 -11.16
C LYS A 101 19.07 -50.29 -11.62
N GLU A 102 18.25 -49.49 -12.29
CA GLU A 102 18.55 -48.08 -12.47
C GLU A 102 18.88 -47.52 -11.09
N GLU A 103 20.13 -47.06 -10.94
CA GLU A 103 20.47 -46.15 -9.86
C GLU A 103 19.44 -45.01 -9.89
N PRO A 104 18.89 -44.60 -8.74
CA PRO A 104 17.95 -43.50 -8.71
C PRO A 104 18.62 -42.29 -9.37
N LYS A 105 17.99 -41.79 -10.43
CA LYS A 105 18.37 -40.57 -11.13
C LYS A 105 18.78 -39.55 -10.08
N ILE A 106 20.04 -39.13 -10.17
CA ILE A 106 20.67 -38.05 -9.40
C ILE A 106 19.59 -37.00 -9.17
N ALA A 107 19.20 -36.80 -7.92
CA ALA A 107 18.27 -35.76 -7.53
C ALA A 107 18.71 -34.47 -8.22
N ASP A 108 17.85 -33.89 -9.06
CA ASP A 108 18.07 -32.56 -9.62
C ASP A 108 18.48 -31.67 -8.45
N LYS A 109 19.76 -31.27 -8.41
CA LYS A 109 20.25 -30.35 -7.39
C LYS A 109 19.34 -29.14 -7.49
N PHE A 110 18.53 -28.90 -6.46
CA PHE A 110 17.67 -27.73 -6.39
C PHE A 110 18.59 -26.51 -6.41
N ILE A 111 18.73 -25.86 -7.57
CA ILE A 111 19.53 -24.64 -7.69
C ILE A 111 18.69 -23.53 -7.06
N VAL A 112 18.89 -23.31 -5.77
CA VAL A 112 18.33 -22.17 -5.05
C VAL A 112 19.00 -20.91 -5.59
N LYS A 113 18.27 -20.11 -6.38
CA LYS A 113 18.77 -18.82 -6.83
C LYS A 113 18.92 -17.89 -5.61
N PRO A 114 20.03 -17.14 -5.51
CA PRO A 114 20.18 -16.16 -4.44
C PRO A 114 19.06 -15.13 -4.51
N PHE A 115 18.47 -14.82 -3.36
CA PHE A 115 17.43 -13.80 -3.25
C PHE A 115 18.01 -12.41 -3.49
N ASN A 116 17.78 -11.87 -4.69
CA ASN A 116 18.15 -10.51 -5.04
C ASN A 116 17.02 -9.83 -5.83
N PRO A 117 15.98 -9.33 -5.15
CA PRO A 117 14.81 -8.74 -5.80
C PRO A 117 15.14 -7.46 -6.60
N GLN A 118 16.28 -6.80 -6.33
CA GLN A 118 16.75 -5.67 -7.13
C GLN A 118 17.05 -6.06 -8.59
N GLN A 119 17.47 -7.31 -8.86
CA GLN A 119 17.68 -7.79 -10.23
C GLN A 119 16.37 -7.96 -11.01
N GLU A 120 15.24 -8.02 -10.31
CA GLU A 120 13.91 -8.14 -10.92
C GLU A 120 13.34 -6.76 -11.29
N GLN A 121 13.88 -5.65 -10.75
CA GLN A 121 13.43 -4.29 -11.07
C GLN A 121 14.16 -3.75 -12.30
N LYS A 122 13.41 -3.55 -13.39
CA LYS A 122 13.96 -2.89 -14.57
C LYS A 122 14.15 -1.40 -14.28
N GLN A 123 15.24 -0.84 -14.80
CA GLN A 123 15.54 0.59 -14.68
C GLN A 123 14.38 1.49 -15.15
N THR A 124 13.67 1.09 -16.22
CA THR A 124 12.49 1.81 -16.73
C THR A 124 11.33 1.84 -15.72
N ASP A 125 11.17 0.78 -14.92
CA ASP A 125 10.09 0.68 -13.93
C ASP A 125 10.39 1.56 -12.70
N ILE A 126 11.68 1.63 -12.32
CA ILE A 126 12.21 2.55 -11.30
C ILE A 126 11.95 4.00 -11.73
N GLU A 127 12.39 4.37 -12.94
CA GLU A 127 12.21 5.71 -13.50
C GLU A 127 10.74 6.10 -13.61
N LEU A 128 9.88 5.18 -14.04
CA LEU A 128 8.44 5.39 -14.11
C LEU A 128 7.84 5.62 -12.71
N THR A 129 8.30 4.88 -11.71
CA THR A 129 7.83 5.03 -10.32
C THR A 129 8.24 6.38 -9.74
N HIS A 130 9.49 6.83 -9.96
CA HIS A 130 9.93 8.18 -9.59
C HIS A 130 9.12 9.26 -10.30
N LEU A 131 8.86 9.09 -11.61
CA LEU A 131 8.07 10.03 -12.40
C LEU A 131 6.63 10.12 -11.87
N LYS A 132 5.97 9.00 -11.58
CA LYS A 132 4.63 8.98 -10.97
C LYS A 132 4.62 9.63 -9.60
N GLY A 133 5.64 9.37 -8.79
CA GLY A 133 5.84 10.00 -7.49
C GLY A 133 5.93 11.51 -7.59
N TYR A 134 6.78 12.02 -8.48
CA TYR A 134 6.92 13.46 -8.74
C TYR A 134 5.64 14.08 -9.32
N LEU A 135 5.00 13.42 -10.28
CA LEU A 135 3.76 13.88 -10.89
C LEU A 135 2.64 14.10 -9.84
N SER A 136 2.60 13.26 -8.81
CA SER A 136 1.63 13.38 -7.71
C SER A 136 1.79 14.66 -6.88
N THR A 137 2.97 15.29 -6.86
CA THR A 137 3.23 16.51 -6.08
C THR A 137 2.89 17.79 -6.84
N LEU A 138 2.79 17.72 -8.18
CA LEU A 138 2.44 18.86 -9.01
C LEU A 138 0.98 19.30 -8.74
N PRO A 139 0.57 20.55 -8.99
CA PRO A 139 -0.82 20.99 -8.83
C PRO A 139 -1.82 20.17 -9.65
N ASN A 140 -3.05 20.05 -9.15
CA ASN A 140 -4.17 19.45 -9.89
C ASN A 140 -5.01 20.50 -10.64
N THR A 141 -4.61 21.76 -10.54
CA THR A 141 -5.21 22.86 -11.28
C THR A 141 -4.13 23.77 -11.80
N LEU A 142 -4.27 24.19 -13.05
CA LEU A 142 -3.42 25.18 -13.69
C LEU A 142 -4.27 26.35 -14.17
N TYR A 143 -3.62 27.48 -14.45
CA TYR A 143 -4.30 28.69 -14.89
C TYR A 143 -3.89 29.03 -16.30
N VAL A 144 -4.83 29.40 -17.16
CA VAL A 144 -4.49 29.84 -18.52
C VAL A 144 -3.59 31.08 -18.47
N THR A 145 -2.70 31.20 -19.45
CA THR A 145 -1.91 32.40 -19.64
C THR A 145 -2.79 33.61 -19.96
N ASN A 146 -2.28 34.82 -19.72
CA ASN A 146 -3.01 36.05 -20.04
C ASN A 146 -3.42 36.13 -21.52
N SER A 147 -2.62 35.58 -22.44
CA SER A 147 -2.91 35.55 -23.88
C SER A 147 -4.11 34.68 -24.24
N LEU A 148 -4.51 33.74 -23.38
CA LEU A 148 -5.64 32.84 -23.61
C LEU A 148 -6.85 33.16 -22.74
N LYS A 149 -6.76 34.19 -21.89
CA LYS A 149 -7.89 34.63 -21.05
C LYS A 149 -9.10 35.08 -21.85
N SER A 150 -8.95 35.52 -23.10
CA SER A 150 -10.06 35.91 -23.98
C SER A 150 -10.70 34.73 -24.72
N SER A 151 -10.04 33.57 -24.77
CA SER A 151 -10.52 32.40 -25.50
C SER A 151 -11.61 31.66 -24.72
N LEU A 152 -12.65 31.20 -25.40
CA LEU A 152 -13.70 30.38 -24.78
C LEU A 152 -13.18 28.97 -24.49
N PRO A 153 -13.70 28.29 -23.45
CA PRO A 153 -13.25 26.95 -23.06
C PRO A 153 -13.33 25.93 -24.21
N GLN A 154 -14.44 25.94 -24.96
CA GLN A 154 -14.63 25.03 -26.10
C GLN A 154 -13.67 25.32 -27.26
N THR A 155 -13.32 26.59 -27.49
CA THR A 155 -12.31 26.95 -28.49
C THR A 155 -10.94 26.39 -28.10
N ILE A 156 -10.59 26.49 -26.83
CA ILE A 156 -9.36 25.90 -26.29
C ILE A 156 -9.36 24.38 -26.45
N ILE A 157 -10.42 23.69 -26.00
CA ILE A 157 -10.52 22.23 -26.08
C ILE A 157 -10.43 21.77 -27.54
N TYR A 158 -11.18 22.42 -28.45
CA TYR A 158 -11.15 22.11 -29.87
C TYR A 158 -9.75 22.29 -30.47
N SER A 159 -9.07 23.38 -30.11
CA SER A 159 -7.71 23.63 -30.60
C SER A 159 -6.68 22.60 -30.10
N GLY A 160 -6.90 22.03 -28.92
CA GLY A 160 -6.04 20.98 -28.34
C GLY A 160 -6.34 19.56 -28.83
N ASN A 161 -7.45 19.32 -29.54
CA ASN A 161 -7.82 18.00 -30.05
C ASN A 161 -7.25 17.76 -31.47
N GLY A 162 -6.19 16.93 -31.60
CA GLY A 162 -5.70 16.38 -32.88
C GLY A 162 -4.21 16.64 -33.23
N ASP A 163 -3.75 16.11 -34.37
CA ASP A 163 -2.34 16.09 -34.84
C ASP A 163 -1.79 17.41 -35.41
N LYS A 164 -2.48 18.54 -35.22
CA LYS A 164 -1.98 19.85 -35.70
C LYS A 164 -2.05 20.91 -34.62
N LYS A 165 -1.26 20.69 -33.57
CA LYS A 165 -0.39 21.64 -32.86
C LYS A 165 -0.17 21.10 -31.46
N ASN A 166 1.07 20.77 -31.11
CA ASN A 166 1.43 20.61 -29.72
C ASN A 166 1.17 21.95 -29.03
N PHE A 167 0.10 22.03 -28.24
CA PHE A 167 -0.06 23.11 -27.27
C PHE A 167 1.07 22.96 -26.26
N SER A 168 2.20 23.61 -26.53
CA SER A 168 3.33 23.61 -25.62
C SER A 168 2.86 24.14 -24.28
N TYR A 169 3.08 23.36 -23.22
CA TYR A 169 2.58 23.59 -21.87
C TYR A 169 2.66 25.06 -21.43
N VAL A 170 3.83 25.70 -21.53
CA VAL A 170 4.08 27.08 -21.07
C VAL A 170 3.35 28.18 -21.85
N ASN A 171 2.99 27.93 -23.11
CA ASN A 171 2.23 28.91 -23.90
C ASN A 171 0.76 28.94 -23.51
N PHE A 172 0.30 27.85 -22.88
CA PHE A 172 -1.10 27.62 -22.61
C PHE A 172 -1.48 27.95 -21.16
N VAL A 173 -0.67 27.52 -20.20
CA VAL A 173 -0.87 27.74 -18.77
C VAL A 173 0.29 28.48 -18.13
N LEU A 174 0.02 29.15 -17.02
CA LEU A 174 1.07 29.65 -16.13
C LEU A 174 2.00 28.49 -15.74
N PRO A 175 3.33 28.65 -15.88
CA PRO A 175 4.28 27.59 -15.56
C PRO A 175 4.17 27.13 -14.10
N ILE A 176 4.19 25.82 -13.86
CA ILE A 176 4.47 25.29 -12.53
C ILE A 176 5.88 25.73 -12.11
N GLN A 177 5.98 26.35 -10.94
CA GLN A 177 7.26 26.72 -10.36
C GLN A 177 8.06 25.47 -9.99
N ASN A 178 9.38 25.49 -10.26
CA ASN A 178 10.30 24.40 -9.93
C ASN A 178 9.95 23.05 -10.57
N LEU A 179 9.46 23.07 -11.82
CA LEU A 179 9.34 21.84 -12.60
C LEU A 179 10.75 21.26 -12.82
N ASP A 180 10.96 20.00 -12.42
CA ASP A 180 12.24 19.31 -12.51
C ASP A 180 12.69 19.23 -13.98
N GLU A 181 13.91 19.71 -14.24
CA GLU A 181 14.46 19.86 -15.59
C GLU A 181 14.61 18.53 -16.32
N LYS A 182 14.65 17.40 -15.62
CA LYS A 182 14.74 16.08 -16.25
C LYS A 182 13.44 15.68 -16.98
N TYR A 183 12.32 16.32 -16.67
CA TYR A 183 11.03 16.02 -17.27
C TYR A 183 10.62 17.05 -18.34
N GLU A 184 9.95 16.55 -19.38
CA GLU A 184 9.16 17.36 -20.31
C GLU A 184 7.69 17.30 -19.88
N ALA A 185 7.01 18.44 -19.82
CA ALA A 185 5.59 18.52 -19.52
C ALA A 185 4.76 18.90 -20.75
N LYS A 186 3.65 18.18 -20.96
CA LYS A 186 2.67 18.42 -22.03
C LYS A 186 1.24 18.36 -21.49
N LEU A 187 0.32 18.98 -22.21
CA LEU A 187 -1.12 18.89 -21.94
C LEU A 187 -1.79 18.09 -23.05
N ASP A 188 -2.64 17.15 -22.65
CA ASP A 188 -3.48 16.36 -23.54
C ASP A 188 -4.96 16.64 -23.26
N PHE A 189 -5.67 17.14 -24.28
CA PHE A 189 -7.06 17.57 -24.23
C PHE A 189 -8.05 16.51 -24.76
N SER A 190 -7.58 15.31 -25.09
CA SER A 190 -8.38 14.22 -25.67
C SER A 190 -9.63 13.86 -24.85
N ARG A 191 -9.62 14.13 -23.54
CA ARG A 191 -10.76 13.92 -22.62
C ARG A 191 -11.26 15.18 -21.94
N ALA A 192 -10.79 16.35 -22.37
CA ALA A 192 -11.15 17.61 -21.74
C ALA A 192 -12.61 17.96 -21.98
N THR A 193 -13.26 18.51 -20.95
CA THR A 193 -14.68 18.88 -20.98
C THR A 193 -14.86 20.27 -20.36
N ALA A 194 -15.83 21.04 -20.87
CA ALA A 194 -16.27 22.27 -20.23
C ALA A 194 -17.78 22.42 -20.40
N LYS A 195 -18.46 23.03 -19.42
CA LYS A 195 -19.89 23.33 -19.52
C LYS A 195 -20.14 24.27 -20.71
N GLU A 196 -21.13 23.95 -21.54
CA GLU A 196 -21.53 24.78 -22.67
C GLU A 196 -22.18 26.08 -22.16
N ASN A 197 -21.40 27.16 -22.07
CA ASN A 197 -21.92 28.52 -22.03
C ASN A 197 -20.90 29.50 -22.65
N ARG A 198 -21.31 30.77 -22.82
CA ARG A 198 -20.45 31.86 -23.35
C ARG A 198 -19.51 32.47 -22.28
N GLU A 199 -19.43 31.86 -21.12
CA GLU A 199 -18.63 32.28 -19.96
C GLU A 199 -17.35 31.44 -19.86
N LYS A 200 -16.43 31.91 -19.02
CA LYS A 200 -15.10 31.32 -18.81
C LYS A 200 -15.15 30.19 -17.77
N ASN A 201 -15.93 29.15 -18.07
CA ASN A 201 -16.02 27.98 -17.21
C ASN A 201 -14.68 27.22 -17.12
N PRO A 202 -14.44 26.49 -16.01
CA PRO A 202 -13.32 25.57 -15.90
C PRO A 202 -13.27 24.56 -17.06
N ILE A 203 -12.06 24.26 -17.53
CA ILE A 203 -11.80 23.12 -18.41
C ILE A 203 -11.37 21.96 -17.52
N GLU A 204 -12.21 20.93 -17.46
CA GLU A 204 -12.01 19.76 -16.62
C GLU A 204 -11.37 18.61 -17.41
N ASN A 205 -10.78 17.65 -16.71
CA ASN A 205 -10.27 16.39 -17.28
C ASN A 205 -9.15 16.54 -18.33
N VAL A 206 -8.34 17.60 -18.25
CA VAL A 206 -7.11 17.71 -19.07
C VAL A 206 -6.03 16.82 -18.47
N PHE A 207 -5.26 16.11 -19.28
CA PHE A 207 -4.12 15.34 -18.79
C PHE A 207 -2.86 16.19 -18.77
N LEU A 208 -2.24 16.35 -17.60
CA LEU A 208 -0.84 16.75 -17.49
C LEU A 208 0.02 15.50 -17.68
N VAL A 209 0.76 15.45 -18.79
CA VAL A 209 1.66 14.36 -19.14
C VAL A 209 3.08 14.78 -18.85
N LEU A 210 3.80 13.99 -18.05
CA LEU A 210 5.25 14.10 -17.90
C LEU A 210 5.93 12.96 -18.63
N SER A 211 7.01 13.27 -19.33
CA SER A 211 7.90 12.31 -19.97
C SER A 211 9.34 12.58 -19.54
N LEU A 212 10.15 11.54 -19.37
CA LEU A 212 11.59 11.72 -19.16
C LEU A 212 12.23 12.23 -20.45
N LYS A 213 13.02 13.31 -20.39
CA LYS A 213 13.64 13.90 -21.60
C LYS A 213 14.60 12.94 -22.30
N GLU A 214 15.37 12.19 -21.52
CA GLU A 214 16.36 11.23 -22.03
C GLU A 214 15.72 9.95 -22.57
N ASN A 215 14.49 9.64 -22.14
CA ASN A 215 13.74 8.47 -22.59
C ASN A 215 12.24 8.75 -22.57
N SER A 216 11.71 9.27 -23.68
CA SER A 216 10.31 9.67 -23.79
C SER A 216 9.31 8.52 -23.68
N THR A 217 9.76 7.25 -23.73
CA THR A 217 8.91 6.08 -23.49
C THR A 217 8.46 5.97 -22.04
N VAL A 218 9.27 6.50 -21.11
CA VAL A 218 8.90 6.62 -19.70
C VAL A 218 8.05 7.87 -19.55
N SER A 219 6.74 7.67 -19.44
CA SER A 219 5.77 8.74 -19.25
C SER A 219 4.64 8.33 -18.32
N ALA A 220 4.09 9.31 -17.61
CA ALA A 220 2.84 9.15 -16.88
C ALA A 220 2.02 10.43 -16.98
N SER A 221 0.73 10.30 -16.77
CA SER A 221 -0.19 11.42 -16.81
C SER A 221 -1.10 11.43 -15.59
N LYS A 222 -1.60 12.62 -15.29
CA LYS A 222 -2.65 12.81 -14.28
C LYS A 222 -3.68 13.79 -14.79
N LYS A 223 -4.90 13.66 -14.30
CA LYS A 223 -5.97 14.62 -14.60
C LYS A 223 -5.76 15.90 -13.82
N ILE A 224 -5.94 17.02 -14.51
CA ILE A 224 -5.93 18.37 -13.95
C ILE A 224 -7.13 19.15 -14.49
N ASN A 225 -7.45 20.24 -13.79
CA ASN A 225 -8.38 21.24 -14.28
C ASN A 225 -7.61 22.50 -14.72
N ILE A 226 -8.19 23.26 -15.64
CA ILE A 226 -7.63 24.53 -16.08
C ILE A 226 -8.65 25.65 -15.82
N LEU A 227 -8.19 26.67 -15.10
CA LEU A 227 -9.00 27.81 -14.68
C LEU A 227 -8.53 29.10 -15.36
N TYR A 228 -9.42 30.09 -15.39
CA TYR A 228 -9.12 31.41 -15.95
C TYR A 228 -8.56 32.40 -14.92
N GLU A 229 -8.98 32.25 -13.66
CA GLU A 229 -8.65 33.16 -12.58
C GLU A 229 -8.32 32.37 -11.31
N GLU A 230 -7.30 32.85 -10.60
CA GLU A 230 -6.92 32.35 -9.30
C GLU A 230 -7.89 32.90 -8.25
N LYS A 231 -8.53 32.00 -7.50
CA LYS A 231 -9.35 32.39 -6.34
C LYS A 231 -8.44 32.46 -5.12
N GLN A 232 -8.60 33.50 -4.29
CA GLN A 232 -7.89 33.57 -3.02
C GLN A 232 -8.32 32.44 -2.07
N ASN A 233 -7.37 31.89 -1.32
CA ASN A 233 -7.63 30.82 -0.36
C ASN A 233 -8.32 31.39 0.90
N GLU A 234 -9.51 30.91 1.20
CA GLU A 234 -10.27 31.26 2.42
C GLU A 234 -10.07 30.25 3.57
N PHE A 235 -9.09 29.36 3.43
CA PHE A 235 -8.83 28.26 4.35
C PHE A 235 -7.33 27.99 4.49
N SER A 236 -6.95 27.31 5.57
CA SER A 236 -5.58 26.87 5.80
C SER A 236 -5.54 25.48 6.44
N LEU A 237 -4.51 24.71 6.09
CA LEU A 237 -4.18 23.45 6.73
C LEU A 237 -2.90 23.66 7.54
N LYS A 238 -2.94 23.39 8.84
CA LYS A 238 -1.79 23.51 9.74
C LYS A 238 -1.38 22.14 10.24
N ALA A 239 -0.07 21.91 10.33
CA ALA A 239 0.48 20.71 10.95
C ALA A 239 0.21 20.73 12.47
N LYS A 240 -0.29 19.62 13.01
CA LYS A 240 -0.37 19.40 14.45
C LYS A 240 0.96 18.87 14.97
N ILE A 241 1.21 19.14 16.25
CA ILE A 241 2.28 18.47 16.99
C ILE A 241 1.84 17.02 17.21
N LEU A 242 2.64 16.06 16.74
CA LEU A 242 2.36 14.65 16.94
C LEU A 242 2.60 14.26 18.41
N PRO A 243 1.82 13.31 18.96
CA PRO A 243 2.07 12.79 20.30
C PRO A 243 3.46 12.15 20.42
N ASP A 244 4.08 12.24 21.59
CA ASP A 244 5.44 11.73 21.85
C ASP A 244 5.66 10.27 21.47
N ASP A 245 4.64 9.41 21.55
CA ASP A 245 4.73 8.00 21.16
C ASP A 245 5.18 7.81 19.70
N PHE A 246 4.92 8.78 18.82
CA PHE A 246 5.30 8.75 17.41
C PHE A 246 6.81 8.85 17.18
N LYS A 247 7.60 9.26 18.18
CA LYS A 247 9.07 9.31 18.08
C LYS A 247 9.73 7.96 17.84
N HIS A 248 8.99 6.88 18.09
CA HIS A 248 9.45 5.52 17.88
C HIS A 248 8.76 4.82 16.71
N ILE A 249 7.97 5.56 15.93
CA ILE A 249 7.27 5.03 14.75
C ILE A 249 7.99 5.53 13.50
N PHE A 250 8.32 4.59 12.61
CA PHE A 250 9.05 4.92 11.38
C PHE A 250 8.15 5.68 10.38
N PRO A 251 8.69 6.71 9.71
CA PRO A 251 7.99 7.43 8.65
C PRO A 251 7.36 6.54 7.59
N SER A 252 8.03 5.49 7.10
CA SER A 252 7.50 4.63 6.03
C SER A 252 6.28 3.83 6.47
N PHE A 253 6.26 3.33 7.71
CA PHE A 253 5.05 2.70 8.25
C PHE A 253 3.89 3.69 8.37
N LEU A 254 4.15 4.93 8.84
CA LEU A 254 3.11 5.97 8.90
C LEU A 254 2.59 6.35 7.52
N ALA A 255 3.49 6.49 6.55
CA ALA A 255 3.16 6.73 5.15
C ALA A 255 2.24 5.63 4.61
N PHE A 256 2.59 4.35 4.85
CA PHE A 256 1.75 3.21 4.51
C PHE A 256 0.37 3.29 5.16
N ALA A 257 0.31 3.53 6.48
CA ALA A 257 -0.93 3.58 7.23
C ALA A 257 -1.86 4.71 6.72
N LEU A 258 -1.31 5.91 6.51
CA LEU A 258 -2.05 7.08 6.03
C LEU A 258 -2.65 6.90 4.63
N LEU A 259 -1.93 6.23 3.73
CA LEU A 259 -2.36 5.96 2.36
C LEU A 259 -3.34 4.79 2.24
N ASN A 260 -3.28 3.81 3.14
CA ASN A 260 -4.00 2.54 2.99
C ASN A 260 -5.15 2.33 3.99
N LYS A 261 -5.32 3.19 5.01
CA LYS A 261 -6.38 3.02 6.02
C LYS A 261 -7.81 2.94 5.48
N ASP A 262 -8.07 3.54 4.32
CA ASP A 262 -9.41 3.65 3.72
C ASP A 262 -9.65 2.58 2.64
N LYS A 263 -8.68 1.71 2.38
CA LYS A 263 -8.79 0.66 1.36
C LYS A 263 -9.36 -0.62 1.98
N SER A 264 -10.31 -1.24 1.30
CA SER A 264 -10.94 -2.50 1.72
C SER A 264 -9.93 -3.62 2.03
N GLU A 265 -8.87 -3.75 1.21
CA GLU A 265 -7.78 -4.72 1.43
C GLU A 265 -6.88 -4.37 2.63
N GLY A 266 -6.79 -3.09 3.00
CA GLY A 266 -5.96 -2.61 4.10
C GLY A 266 -6.66 -2.76 5.44
N ILE A 267 -7.95 -2.43 5.51
CA ILE A 267 -8.73 -2.36 6.76
C ILE A 267 -8.72 -3.68 7.54
N SER A 268 -8.56 -4.84 6.92
CA SER A 268 -8.52 -6.13 7.64
C SER A 268 -7.23 -6.35 8.44
N LEU A 269 -6.16 -5.58 8.20
CA LEU A 269 -4.91 -5.75 8.93
C LEU A 269 -5.07 -5.34 10.40
N PRO A 270 -4.56 -6.13 11.37
CA PRO A 270 -4.67 -5.83 12.80
C PRO A 270 -4.16 -4.44 13.20
N ILE A 271 -3.17 -3.91 12.46
CA ILE A 271 -2.59 -2.57 12.64
C ILE A 271 -3.63 -1.43 12.57
N PHE A 272 -4.74 -1.63 11.85
CA PHE A 272 -5.79 -0.60 11.69
C PHE A 272 -6.94 -0.74 12.69
N ASN A 273 -7.23 -1.97 13.14
CA ASN A 273 -8.45 -2.24 13.90
C ASN A 273 -8.24 -2.44 15.40
N ASN A 274 -7.01 -2.70 15.85
CA ASN A 274 -6.71 -2.96 17.25
C ASN A 274 -5.94 -1.79 17.88
N SER A 275 -6.57 -1.12 18.85
CA SER A 275 -6.05 0.05 19.56
C SER A 275 -4.79 -0.20 20.38
N ASP A 276 -4.44 -1.45 20.63
CA ASP A 276 -3.25 -1.85 21.39
C ASP A 276 -2.34 -2.75 20.56
N PHE A 277 -2.43 -2.63 19.23
CA PHE A 277 -1.62 -3.46 18.34
C PHE A 277 -0.17 -2.97 18.27
N ILE A 278 0.05 -1.66 18.16
CA ILE A 278 1.39 -1.03 18.05
C ILE A 278 1.60 0.02 19.12
N LEU A 279 0.64 0.93 19.31
CA LEU A 279 0.65 1.94 20.37
C LEU A 279 -0.34 1.54 21.45
N ASN A 280 -0.13 1.93 22.71
CA ASN A 280 -1.14 1.75 23.75
C ASN A 280 -2.32 2.73 23.53
N GLY A 281 -3.54 2.20 23.46
CA GLY A 281 -4.79 2.95 23.36
C GLY A 281 -5.00 3.72 22.06
N LYS A 282 -4.19 3.47 21.01
CA LYS A 282 -4.26 4.13 19.70
C LYS A 282 -4.16 3.11 18.56
N ASN A 283 -5.14 3.12 17.67
CA ASN A 283 -5.05 2.42 16.39
C ASN A 283 -4.55 3.38 15.28
N PHE A 284 -4.04 2.81 14.18
CA PHE A 284 -3.68 3.56 12.97
C PHE A 284 -4.84 3.62 11.95
N GLY A 285 -6.06 3.33 12.39
CA GLY A 285 -7.26 3.22 11.56
C GLY A 285 -8.01 4.54 11.36
N LEU A 286 -9.33 4.51 11.55
CA LEU A 286 -10.21 5.66 11.33
C LEU A 286 -9.77 6.86 12.18
N GLY A 287 -9.72 8.05 11.55
CA GLY A 287 -9.31 9.29 12.20
C GLY A 287 -7.80 9.58 12.23
N LEU A 288 -6.93 8.65 11.78
CA LEU A 288 -5.47 8.86 11.77
C LEU A 288 -5.08 10.18 11.09
N LYS A 289 -5.64 10.46 9.91
CA LYS A 289 -5.39 11.68 9.12
C LYS A 289 -5.64 12.96 9.93
N ASN A 290 -6.66 12.97 10.80
CA ASN A 290 -7.03 14.14 11.62
C ASN A 290 -6.06 14.37 12.79
N SER A 291 -5.17 13.41 13.08
CA SER A 291 -4.13 13.56 14.09
C SER A 291 -2.95 14.39 13.57
N PHE A 292 -2.77 14.47 12.25
CA PHE A 292 -1.65 15.17 11.62
C PHE A 292 -1.96 16.63 11.33
N VAL A 293 -3.22 16.97 11.09
CA VAL A 293 -3.57 18.30 10.58
C VAL A 293 -4.76 18.91 11.31
N GLU A 294 -4.73 20.23 11.40
CA GLU A 294 -5.83 21.08 11.81
C GLU A 294 -6.29 21.90 10.60
N PHE A 295 -7.61 21.92 10.38
CA PHE A 295 -8.20 22.68 9.30
C PHE A 295 -8.86 23.94 9.87
N SER A 296 -8.55 25.10 9.29
CA SER A 296 -9.18 26.37 9.62
C SER A 296 -9.83 26.97 8.38
N LYS A 297 -11.03 27.51 8.51
CA LYS A 297 -11.75 28.26 7.46
C LYS A 297 -12.16 29.64 7.97
N ALA A 298 -12.51 30.54 7.05
CA ALA A 298 -13.19 31.78 7.39
C ALA A 298 -14.53 31.49 8.09
N ASP A 299 -14.88 32.32 9.10
CA ASP A 299 -16.09 32.16 9.91
C ASP A 299 -17.38 32.29 9.09
N SER A 300 -17.34 33.06 7.99
CA SER A 300 -18.48 33.33 7.11
C SER A 300 -18.78 32.23 6.08
N ASP A 301 -17.92 31.22 5.92
CA ASP A 301 -18.11 30.19 4.90
C ASP A 301 -18.88 28.97 5.48
N ASN A 302 -20.09 28.70 4.98
CA ASN A 302 -20.92 27.57 5.38
C ASN A 302 -20.60 26.24 4.66
N ASN A 303 -19.63 26.23 3.76
CA ASN A 303 -19.20 25.04 3.03
C ASN A 303 -18.58 24.02 3.99
N LYS A 304 -18.78 22.73 3.68
CA LYS A 304 -18.06 21.64 4.35
C LYS A 304 -16.72 21.47 3.66
N TYR A 305 -15.66 21.31 4.44
CA TYR A 305 -14.32 21.12 3.91
C TYR A 305 -13.73 19.81 4.37
N GLY A 306 -12.82 19.29 3.55
CA GLY A 306 -11.98 18.17 3.92
C GLY A 306 -10.75 18.11 3.04
N PHE A 307 -10.01 17.02 3.19
CA PHE A 307 -8.77 16.81 2.47
C PHE A 307 -8.56 15.31 2.23
N ASP A 308 -7.87 15.01 1.14
CA ASP A 308 -7.37 13.68 0.82
C ASP A 308 -5.84 13.69 0.87
N ILE A 309 -5.23 12.57 1.25
CA ILE A 309 -3.79 12.39 1.13
C ILE A 309 -3.53 11.80 -0.26
N ILE A 310 -2.82 12.55 -1.11
CA ILE A 310 -2.53 12.13 -2.49
C ILE A 310 -1.17 11.44 -2.61
N SER A 311 -0.21 11.85 -1.77
CA SER A 311 1.09 11.19 -1.67
C SER A 311 1.77 11.50 -0.35
N THR A 312 2.73 10.65 -0.01
CA THR A 312 3.58 10.77 1.17
C THR A 312 5.02 10.47 0.77
N GLN A 313 5.99 11.14 1.38
CA GLN A 313 7.40 10.90 1.14
C GLN A 313 8.07 10.64 2.50
N PRO A 314 8.20 9.37 2.91
CA PRO A 314 8.90 9.00 4.14
C PRO A 314 10.42 9.10 3.96
N ASP A 315 11.08 9.54 5.03
CA ASP A 315 12.54 9.59 5.17
C ASP A 315 12.89 8.91 6.50
N ASP A 316 13.02 7.58 6.45
CA ASP A 316 13.36 6.75 7.61
C ASP A 316 14.80 6.98 8.08
N GLU A 317 15.67 7.59 7.26
CA GLU A 317 17.04 7.94 7.68
C GLU A 317 17.02 9.12 8.64
N ASN A 318 16.26 10.16 8.32
CA ASN A 318 16.22 11.40 9.11
C ASN A 318 15.02 11.49 10.06
N GLY A 319 14.09 10.53 10.03
CA GLY A 319 12.90 10.53 10.88
C GLY A 319 11.92 11.62 10.48
N LYS A 320 11.71 11.79 9.17
CA LYS A 320 10.82 12.81 8.60
C LYS A 320 9.76 12.19 7.69
N LEU A 321 8.59 12.83 7.64
CA LEU A 321 7.50 12.45 6.76
C LEU A 321 6.91 13.68 6.10
N LYS A 322 7.01 13.80 4.78
CA LYS A 322 6.25 14.80 4.02
C LYS A 322 4.94 14.22 3.55
N ILE A 323 3.86 14.98 3.66
CA ILE A 323 2.51 14.59 3.23
C ILE A 323 1.96 15.67 2.31
N ASN A 324 1.49 15.25 1.13
CA ASN A 324 0.81 16.12 0.18
C ASN A 324 -0.71 15.91 0.30
N PHE A 325 -1.41 17.00 0.55
CA PHE A 325 -2.85 17.03 0.77
C PHE A 325 -3.57 17.71 -0.40
N GLN A 326 -4.61 17.06 -0.89
CA GLN A 326 -5.57 17.65 -1.82
C GLN A 326 -6.81 18.08 -1.04
N LEU A 327 -7.04 19.38 -0.94
CA LEU A 327 -8.21 19.91 -0.25
C LEU A 327 -9.43 19.88 -1.17
N TRP A 328 -10.60 19.79 -0.54
CA TRP A 328 -11.88 19.81 -1.23
C TRP A 328 -12.95 20.49 -0.36
N LYS A 329 -14.00 20.96 -1.01
CA LYS A 329 -15.19 21.49 -0.36
C LYS A 329 -16.48 20.92 -0.95
N ILE A 330 -17.53 20.95 -0.17
CA ILE A 330 -18.90 20.66 -0.56
C ILE A 330 -19.74 21.87 -0.19
N GLY A 331 -20.43 22.44 -1.16
CA GLY A 331 -21.24 23.64 -0.95
C GLY A 331 -22.43 23.39 -0.03
N GLU A 332 -22.89 24.40 0.71
CA GLU A 332 -23.98 24.29 1.70
C GLU A 332 -25.25 23.61 1.14
N ASN A 333 -25.56 23.85 -0.14
CA ASN A 333 -26.77 23.34 -0.81
C ASN A 333 -26.46 22.30 -1.91
N THR A 334 -25.32 21.61 -1.85
CA THR A 334 -24.96 20.58 -2.82
C THR A 334 -24.24 19.42 -2.15
N GLU A 335 -24.24 18.25 -2.78
CA GLU A 335 -23.40 17.10 -2.39
C GLU A 335 -22.16 16.96 -3.28
N ILE A 336 -21.98 17.88 -4.24
CA ILE A 336 -20.88 17.82 -5.20
C ILE A 336 -19.59 18.26 -4.52
N LYS A 337 -18.60 17.36 -4.51
CA LYS A 337 -17.23 17.61 -4.04
C LYS A 337 -16.46 18.40 -5.08
N GLU A 338 -16.13 19.64 -4.75
CA GLU A 338 -15.23 20.51 -5.51
C GLU A 338 -13.79 20.36 -5.00
N VAL A 339 -12.90 19.89 -5.85
CA VAL A 339 -11.47 19.78 -5.54
C VAL A 339 -10.83 21.16 -5.64
N LEU A 340 -10.11 21.57 -4.61
CA LEU A 340 -9.50 22.89 -4.54
C LEU A 340 -8.16 22.92 -5.32
N PRO A 341 -7.77 24.06 -5.91
CA PRO A 341 -6.64 24.10 -6.85
C PRO A 341 -5.27 23.72 -6.28
N LYS A 342 -5.03 24.06 -5.01
CA LYS A 342 -3.71 23.98 -4.37
C LYS A 342 -3.53 22.65 -3.64
N ILE A 343 -2.34 22.07 -3.80
CA ILE A 343 -1.83 21.00 -2.93
C ILE A 343 -1.09 21.65 -1.77
N GLU A 344 -1.46 21.27 -0.55
CA GLU A 344 -0.72 21.69 0.64
C GLU A 344 0.24 20.58 1.03
N THR A 345 1.51 20.93 1.20
CA THR A 345 2.56 20.02 1.65
C THR A 345 2.93 20.35 3.09
N LEU A 346 2.85 19.37 3.99
CA LEU A 346 3.30 19.50 5.36
C LEU A 346 4.39 18.47 5.66
N GLU A 347 5.43 18.91 6.39
CA GLU A 347 6.52 18.05 6.85
C GLU A 347 6.40 17.82 8.35
N PHE A 348 6.47 16.56 8.76
CA PHE A 348 6.49 16.10 10.14
C PHE A 348 7.89 15.57 10.45
N THR A 349 8.42 15.94 11.62
CA THR A 349 9.77 15.57 12.05
C THR A 349 9.72 14.97 13.46
N GLY A 350 10.85 14.42 13.92
CA GLY A 350 10.93 13.81 15.25
C GLY A 350 10.32 12.41 15.31
N LEU A 351 10.20 11.74 14.17
CA LEU A 351 9.81 10.32 14.06
C LEU A 351 11.04 9.42 14.23
N ALA A 352 10.82 8.09 14.27
CA ALA A 352 11.93 7.14 14.39
C ALA A 352 12.87 7.18 13.20
N LYS A 353 14.16 6.94 13.48
CA LYS A 353 15.22 6.84 12.49
C LYS A 353 15.76 5.42 12.40
N ASN A 354 16.31 5.07 11.25
CA ASN A 354 17.05 3.83 11.05
C ASN A 354 18.21 3.65 12.05
N SER A 355 18.82 4.75 12.49
CA SER A 355 19.90 4.76 13.48
C SER A 355 19.47 4.47 14.91
N ASP A 356 18.18 4.58 15.23
CA ASP A 356 17.72 4.55 16.63
C ASP A 356 17.74 3.14 17.25
N ASN A 357 17.95 2.09 16.43
CA ASN A 357 17.87 0.69 16.83
C ASN A 357 16.56 0.34 17.59
N ASN A 358 15.46 1.01 17.20
CA ASN A 358 14.17 0.97 17.86
C ASN A 358 13.43 -0.37 17.70
N TYR A 359 13.97 -1.36 16.98
CA TYR A 359 13.31 -2.64 16.82
C TYR A 359 14.29 -3.78 16.56
N GLU A 360 13.85 -4.98 16.89
CA GLU A 360 14.51 -6.24 16.57
C GLU A 360 13.51 -7.23 15.97
N ILE A 361 14.01 -8.09 15.09
CA ILE A 361 13.29 -9.29 14.67
C ILE A 361 13.83 -10.44 15.52
N ASN A 362 12.98 -10.95 16.42
CA ASN A 362 13.34 -11.94 17.43
C ASN A 362 12.44 -13.18 17.34
N LEU A 363 12.92 -14.28 17.93
CA LEU A 363 12.21 -15.55 18.02
C LEU A 363 11.46 -15.68 19.35
N ALA A 364 10.21 -16.14 19.29
CA ALA A 364 9.50 -16.65 20.46
C ALA A 364 10.12 -18.00 20.87
N LYS A 365 11.26 -17.96 21.57
CA LYS A 365 12.10 -19.14 21.85
C LYS A 365 11.33 -20.27 22.54
N GLN A 366 10.56 -19.96 23.57
CA GLN A 366 9.76 -20.95 24.30
C GLN A 366 8.73 -21.65 23.40
N ASP A 367 8.01 -20.89 22.57
CA ASP A 367 7.02 -21.46 21.65
C ASP A 367 7.67 -22.32 20.56
N LEU A 368 8.85 -21.90 20.08
CA LEU A 368 9.65 -22.68 19.15
C LEU A 368 10.11 -24.00 19.79
N GLU A 369 10.69 -23.95 21.00
CA GLU A 369 11.13 -25.14 21.74
C GLU A 369 9.97 -26.13 21.94
N ILE A 370 8.78 -25.66 22.33
CA ILE A 370 7.58 -26.49 22.47
C ILE A 370 7.19 -27.13 21.13
N LYS A 371 7.26 -26.38 20.02
CA LYS A 371 6.89 -26.88 18.69
C LYS A 371 7.90 -27.91 18.17
N LEU A 372 9.19 -27.71 18.44
CA LEU A 372 10.26 -28.66 18.10
C LEU A 372 10.17 -29.94 18.97
N ALA A 373 9.85 -29.80 20.26
CA ALA A 373 9.68 -30.93 21.18
C ALA A 373 8.48 -31.84 20.86
N LYS A 374 7.45 -31.32 20.20
CA LYS A 374 6.27 -32.10 19.80
C LYS A 374 6.54 -33.10 18.67
N ASP A 375 7.57 -32.86 17.86
CA ASP A 375 7.91 -33.70 16.71
C ASP A 375 9.44 -33.81 16.60
N GLU A 376 10.09 -34.34 17.64
CA GLU A 376 11.55 -34.41 17.69
C GLU A 376 12.13 -35.42 16.67
N ASN A 377 11.31 -36.40 16.23
CA ASN A 377 11.77 -37.55 15.45
C ASN A 377 12.30 -37.16 14.06
N TRP A 378 11.75 -36.13 13.41
CA TRP A 378 12.25 -35.69 12.10
C TRP A 378 13.53 -34.86 12.19
N ILE A 379 13.85 -34.28 13.36
CA ILE A 379 15.09 -33.52 13.59
C ILE A 379 16.20 -34.41 14.13
N LYS A 380 15.89 -35.42 14.96
CA LYS A 380 16.88 -36.31 15.59
C LYS A 380 17.58 -37.23 14.58
N ASN A 381 16.82 -37.82 13.67
CA ASN A 381 17.30 -38.95 12.86
C ASN A 381 17.65 -38.59 11.41
N LYS A 382 17.44 -37.32 11.01
CA LYS A 382 17.75 -36.85 9.64
C LYS A 382 19.08 -36.12 9.58
N ASP A 383 19.62 -36.08 8.37
CA ASP A 383 20.71 -35.16 8.01
C ASP A 383 20.20 -33.71 8.09
N LEU A 384 20.66 -32.97 9.09
CA LEU A 384 20.29 -31.57 9.33
C LEU A 384 20.71 -30.66 8.18
N ASN A 385 21.74 -31.04 7.41
CA ASN A 385 22.26 -30.22 6.33
C ASN A 385 21.55 -30.46 5.00
N SER A 386 20.66 -31.45 4.92
CA SER A 386 19.82 -31.67 3.75
C SER A 386 18.82 -30.52 3.54
N ASP A 387 18.61 -30.12 2.28
CA ASP A 387 17.68 -29.05 1.92
C ASP A 387 16.26 -29.31 2.42
N PHE A 388 15.82 -30.57 2.40
CA PHE A 388 14.51 -30.99 2.91
C PHE A 388 14.37 -30.66 4.41
N THR A 389 15.36 -31.03 5.22
CA THR A 389 15.34 -30.82 6.67
C THR A 389 15.45 -29.34 7.01
N LYS A 390 16.35 -28.62 6.34
CA LYS A 390 16.47 -27.15 6.48
C LYS A 390 15.18 -26.43 6.11
N ASN A 391 14.53 -26.80 5.01
CA ASN A 391 13.26 -26.20 4.60
C ASN A 391 12.15 -26.45 5.61
N GLY A 392 12.04 -27.66 6.16
CA GLY A 392 11.11 -27.97 7.25
C GLY A 392 11.36 -27.14 8.50
N PHE A 393 12.63 -27.02 8.92
CA PHE A 393 13.05 -26.20 10.06
C PHE A 393 12.74 -24.72 9.83
N LEU A 394 13.02 -24.21 8.63
CA LEU A 394 12.74 -22.82 8.25
C LEU A 394 11.26 -22.48 8.33
N LYS A 395 10.36 -23.36 7.86
CA LYS A 395 8.91 -23.10 7.98
C LYS A 395 8.50 -22.87 9.43
N ILE A 396 9.00 -23.71 10.34
CA ILE A 396 8.71 -23.58 11.78
C ILE A 396 9.33 -22.31 12.35
N LEU A 397 10.58 -22.03 12.01
CA LEU A 397 11.30 -20.86 12.52
C LEU A 397 10.65 -19.56 12.06
N LEU A 398 10.30 -19.44 10.76
CA LEU A 398 9.65 -18.27 10.18
C LEU A 398 8.27 -18.00 10.81
N ASP A 399 7.49 -19.04 11.13
CA ASP A 399 6.22 -18.91 11.84
C ASP A 399 6.38 -18.30 13.26
N MET A 400 7.56 -18.43 13.85
CA MET A 400 7.87 -17.99 15.22
C MET A 400 8.63 -16.67 15.28
N LEU A 401 8.88 -16.05 14.12
CA LEU A 401 9.50 -14.73 14.07
C LEU A 401 8.50 -13.64 14.43
N HIS A 402 8.95 -12.74 15.31
CA HIS A 402 8.19 -11.58 15.76
C HIS A 402 9.04 -10.31 15.62
N VAL A 403 8.38 -9.20 15.34
CA VAL A 403 8.92 -7.86 15.53
C VAL A 403 8.70 -7.48 16.98
N ARG A 404 9.77 -7.01 17.62
CA ARG A 404 9.74 -6.38 18.94
C ARG A 404 10.24 -4.95 18.81
N ILE A 405 9.45 -4.00 19.29
CA ILE A 405 9.90 -2.61 19.42
C ILE A 405 10.73 -2.49 20.70
N ASN A 406 11.95 -1.98 20.58
CA ASN A 406 12.90 -1.73 21.66
C ASN A 406 12.62 -0.39 22.35
N ALA A 407 11.35 -0.04 22.50
CA ALA A 407 10.90 1.17 23.17
C ALA A 407 9.65 0.86 24.00
N ASN A 408 9.48 1.56 25.12
CA ASN A 408 8.37 1.35 26.06
C ASN A 408 7.06 1.98 25.54
N ILE A 409 6.65 1.59 24.34
CA ILE A 409 5.43 2.07 23.69
C ILE A 409 4.31 1.05 23.87
N ASN A 410 4.64 -0.21 23.61
CA ASN A 410 3.77 -1.37 23.73
C ASN A 410 4.68 -2.61 23.74
N ASN A 411 4.68 -3.36 24.85
CA ASN A 411 5.56 -4.52 25.04
C ASN A 411 5.13 -5.75 24.21
N LYS A 412 4.24 -5.56 23.23
CA LYS A 412 3.69 -6.62 22.41
C LYS A 412 4.68 -7.10 21.35
N TRP A 413 4.75 -8.41 21.22
CA TRP A 413 5.47 -9.07 20.14
C TRP A 413 4.51 -9.24 18.97
N ILE A 414 4.86 -8.71 17.81
CA ILE A 414 3.99 -8.75 16.63
C ILE A 414 4.52 -9.81 15.69
N LYS A 415 3.72 -10.83 15.39
CA LYS A 415 4.13 -11.87 14.43
C LYS A 415 4.44 -11.24 13.08
N LEU A 416 5.52 -11.70 12.44
CA LEU A 416 5.88 -11.21 11.10
C LEU A 416 4.74 -11.42 10.10
N SER A 417 3.92 -12.47 10.23
CA SER A 417 2.76 -12.72 9.38
C SER A 417 1.64 -11.68 9.56
N GLU A 418 1.48 -11.10 10.75
CA GLU A 418 0.45 -10.11 11.06
C GLU A 418 0.87 -8.68 10.66
N ALA A 419 2.16 -8.47 10.42
CA ALA A 419 2.77 -7.20 10.02
C ALA A 419 2.99 -7.08 8.50
N LYS A 420 2.50 -8.04 7.71
CA LYS A 420 2.65 -8.08 6.26
C LYS A 420 1.48 -7.43 5.53
N TRP A 421 1.81 -6.82 4.39
CA TRP A 421 0.86 -6.51 3.35
C TRP A 421 1.42 -7.01 2.01
N LYS A 422 0.71 -7.93 1.37
CA LYS A 422 1.21 -8.67 0.19
C LYS A 422 2.56 -9.33 0.53
N LYS A 423 3.60 -9.05 -0.25
CA LYS A 423 4.96 -9.56 -0.03
C LYS A 423 5.83 -8.66 0.86
N TRP A 424 5.31 -7.52 1.30
CA TRP A 424 6.06 -6.54 2.09
C TRP A 424 5.76 -6.68 3.57
N LEU A 425 6.79 -6.56 4.41
CA LEU A 425 6.61 -6.28 5.83
C LEU A 425 6.42 -4.77 5.95
N VAL A 426 5.26 -4.33 6.45
CA VAL A 426 4.94 -2.90 6.55
C VAL A 426 5.28 -2.32 7.91
N PHE A 427 5.41 -3.17 8.93
CA PHE A 427 5.80 -2.79 10.29
C PHE A 427 7.05 -3.56 10.73
N PRO A 428 8.06 -2.89 11.34
CA PRO A 428 8.02 -1.54 11.89
C PRO A 428 8.28 -0.43 10.89
N GLN A 429 8.88 -0.78 9.74
CA GLN A 429 9.06 0.06 8.57
C GLN A 429 8.79 -0.77 7.31
N ILE A 430 8.54 -0.12 6.18
CA ILE A 430 8.34 -0.84 4.91
C ILE A 430 9.66 -1.50 4.50
N GLN A 431 9.68 -2.83 4.49
CA GLN A 431 10.81 -3.61 4.02
C GLN A 431 10.33 -4.92 3.35
N TYR A 432 11.02 -5.31 2.28
CA TYR A 432 10.79 -6.58 1.61
C TYR A 432 11.71 -7.63 2.22
N ALA A 433 11.15 -8.58 2.97
CA ALA A 433 11.89 -9.65 3.62
C ALA A 433 11.72 -10.97 2.86
N ASN A 434 12.81 -11.70 2.62
CA ASN A 434 12.71 -13.06 2.10
C ASN A 434 12.11 -13.95 3.18
N LEU A 435 10.86 -14.34 3.04
CA LEU A 435 10.17 -15.22 3.99
C LEU A 435 9.71 -16.52 3.31
N GLU A 436 10.33 -16.86 2.17
CA GLU A 436 10.14 -18.12 1.50
C GLU A 436 11.18 -19.13 2.00
N SER A 437 10.72 -20.15 2.72
CA SER A 437 11.60 -21.14 3.35
C SER A 437 12.54 -21.84 2.36
N THR A 438 12.08 -22.08 1.12
CA THR A 438 12.89 -22.70 0.06
C THR A 438 14.05 -21.81 -0.42
N GLN A 439 13.89 -20.49 -0.37
CA GLN A 439 14.91 -19.55 -0.80
C GLN A 439 15.92 -19.22 0.31
N LEU A 440 15.59 -19.54 1.57
CA LEU A 440 16.42 -19.29 2.74
C LEU A 440 17.27 -20.49 3.18
N VAL A 441 17.15 -21.65 2.50
CA VAL A 441 17.87 -22.89 2.88
C VAL A 441 19.38 -22.67 3.03
N ASN A 442 19.98 -21.91 2.11
CA ASN A 442 21.41 -21.59 2.13
C ASN A 442 21.80 -20.58 3.21
N ASN A 443 20.83 -19.84 3.74
CA ASN A 443 21.04 -18.83 4.78
C ASN A 443 20.89 -19.40 6.20
N LEU A 444 20.49 -20.67 6.31
CA LEU A 444 20.37 -21.40 7.57
C LEU A 444 21.57 -22.33 7.78
N GLU A 445 22.27 -22.13 8.88
CA GLU A 445 23.25 -23.05 9.43
C GLU A 445 22.62 -23.82 10.60
N LEU A 446 22.72 -25.16 10.58
CA LEU A 446 22.32 -26.05 11.66
C LEU A 446 23.53 -26.85 12.12
N LYS A 447 23.75 -26.96 13.43
CA LYS A 447 24.82 -27.78 14.02
C LYS A 447 24.23 -28.68 15.11
N ARG A 448 24.64 -29.95 15.11
CA ARG A 448 24.28 -30.91 16.15
C ARG A 448 25.50 -31.22 17.02
N GLU A 449 25.32 -31.12 18.33
CA GLU A 449 26.32 -31.47 19.34
C GLU A 449 25.62 -32.31 20.42
N GLY A 450 25.75 -33.63 20.35
CA GLY A 450 25.01 -34.55 21.23
C GLY A 450 23.49 -34.37 21.11
N ASN A 451 22.84 -34.07 22.22
CA ASN A 451 21.40 -33.83 22.32
C ASN A 451 20.97 -32.37 22.05
N LYS A 452 21.90 -31.54 21.57
CA LYS A 452 21.69 -30.11 21.31
C LYS A 452 21.77 -29.82 19.82
N ILE A 453 20.86 -28.98 19.34
CA ILE A 453 20.93 -28.35 18.03
C ILE A 453 21.05 -26.85 18.22
N SER A 454 22.05 -26.24 17.58
CA SER A 454 22.18 -24.80 17.45
C SER A 454 21.93 -24.37 16.01
N TRP A 455 21.43 -23.15 15.83
CA TRP A 455 21.16 -22.58 14.52
C TRP A 455 21.56 -21.12 14.42
N SER A 456 21.90 -20.71 13.20
CA SER A 456 22.04 -19.31 12.79
C SER A 456 21.32 -19.11 11.46
N LEU A 457 20.37 -18.17 11.42
CA LEU A 457 19.66 -17.75 10.21
C LEU A 457 20.05 -16.32 9.85
N LYS A 458 20.51 -16.13 8.61
CA LYS A 458 20.67 -14.79 8.00
C LYS A 458 19.42 -14.43 7.21
N LEU A 459 18.56 -13.60 7.79
CA LEU A 459 17.37 -13.08 7.14
C LEU A 459 17.70 -11.77 6.41
N ASP A 460 17.78 -11.84 5.08
CA ASP A 460 17.97 -10.66 4.26
C ASP A 460 16.64 -9.94 4.00
N SER A 461 16.69 -8.61 4.05
CA SER A 461 15.60 -7.71 3.72
C SER A 461 16.11 -6.52 2.92
N PHE A 462 15.21 -5.86 2.20
CA PHE A 462 15.48 -4.64 1.45
C PHE A 462 14.54 -3.56 1.97
N LEU A 463 15.09 -2.46 2.46
CA LEU A 463 14.29 -1.32 2.91
C LEU A 463 13.58 -0.67 1.72
N LEU A 464 12.58 0.17 1.98
CA LEU A 464 12.06 1.08 0.98
C LEU A 464 13.19 1.97 0.44
N GLU A 465 13.19 2.27 -0.85
CA GLU A 465 14.09 3.27 -1.41
C GLU A 465 13.94 4.60 -0.68
N ASN A 466 15.08 5.20 -0.32
CA ASN A 466 15.10 6.40 0.49
C ASN A 466 14.38 7.56 -0.21
N ASN A 467 13.56 8.31 0.54
CA ASN A 467 12.80 9.44 0.03
C ASN A 467 11.87 9.11 -1.16
N GLN A 468 11.50 7.84 -1.37
CA GLN A 468 10.55 7.48 -2.41
C GLN A 468 9.18 8.12 -2.14
N ALA A 469 8.62 8.83 -3.12
CA ALA A 469 7.25 9.30 -3.03
C ALA A 469 6.28 8.12 -3.20
N LEU A 470 5.48 7.87 -2.18
CA LEU A 470 4.43 6.86 -2.16
C LEU A 470 3.08 7.48 -2.53
N THR A 471 2.34 6.80 -3.39
CA THR A 471 0.97 7.15 -3.80
C THR A 471 0.04 5.97 -3.54
N PRO A 472 -1.29 6.14 -3.52
CA PRO A 472 -2.21 5.03 -3.33
C PRO A 472 -2.04 3.88 -4.34
N GLU A 473 -1.59 4.15 -5.56
CA GLU A 473 -1.44 3.15 -6.62
C GLU A 473 0.03 2.91 -7.02
N GLY A 474 0.97 3.52 -6.27
CA GLY A 474 2.40 3.46 -6.57
C GLY A 474 3.02 2.11 -6.23
N GLU A 475 4.02 1.73 -7.02
CA GLU A 475 4.88 0.58 -6.71
C GLU A 475 5.91 0.95 -5.63
N LEU A 476 6.41 -0.06 -4.91
CA LEU A 476 7.44 0.10 -3.89
C LEU A 476 8.80 -0.32 -4.45
N LEU A 477 9.81 0.52 -4.29
CA LEU A 477 11.16 0.27 -4.82
C LEU A 477 12.09 -0.27 -3.73
N PHE A 478 13.02 -1.15 -4.13
CA PHE A 478 13.97 -1.77 -3.20
C PHE A 478 15.17 -0.84 -2.97
N GLY A 479 15.29 -0.33 -1.75
CA GLY A 479 16.44 0.44 -1.27
C GLY A 479 17.54 -0.43 -0.68
N THR A 480 18.14 0.07 0.40
CA THR A 480 19.30 -0.55 1.04
C THR A 480 18.99 -1.95 1.58
N LYS A 481 19.89 -2.90 1.31
CA LYS A 481 19.84 -4.25 1.88
C LYS A 481 20.18 -4.21 3.37
N LYS A 482 19.40 -4.91 4.19
CA LYS A 482 19.62 -5.13 5.62
C LYS A 482 19.59 -6.62 5.93
N THR A 483 20.61 -7.11 6.62
CA THR A 483 20.71 -8.51 7.06
C THR A 483 20.45 -8.60 8.55
N HIS A 484 19.51 -9.45 8.96
CA HIS A 484 19.20 -9.78 10.34
C HIS A 484 19.77 -11.15 10.68
N GLU A 485 20.64 -11.24 11.68
CA GLU A 485 21.18 -12.52 12.14
C GLU A 485 20.38 -13.02 13.34
N ILE A 486 19.81 -14.22 13.24
CA ILE A 486 18.89 -14.80 14.22
C ILE A 486 19.46 -16.13 14.68
N LYS A 487 19.83 -16.22 15.96
CA LYS A 487 20.48 -17.40 16.56
C LYS A 487 19.62 -18.04 17.62
N GLY A 488 19.79 -19.34 17.81
CA GLY A 488 19.20 -20.05 18.93
C GLY A 488 19.73 -21.46 19.09
N GLU A 489 19.23 -22.12 20.13
CA GLU A 489 19.57 -23.49 20.46
C GLU A 489 18.37 -24.22 21.06
N PHE A 490 18.33 -25.53 20.86
CA PHE A 490 17.31 -26.43 21.37
C PHE A 490 18.01 -27.70 21.86
N THR A 491 17.73 -28.09 23.10
CA THR A 491 18.25 -29.32 23.69
C THR A 491 17.07 -30.24 23.98
N TRP A 492 17.10 -31.47 23.48
CA TRP A 492 16.10 -32.47 23.85
C TRP A 492 16.56 -33.24 25.09
N ASN A 493 15.60 -33.59 25.96
CA ASN A 493 15.87 -34.45 27.10
C ASN A 493 15.91 -35.91 26.64
N GLU A 494 17.03 -36.60 26.87
CA GLU A 494 17.18 -38.03 26.53
C GLU A 494 16.48 -38.96 27.53
N ASN A 495 15.93 -38.42 28.63
CA ASN A 495 15.25 -39.19 29.67
C ASN A 495 13.75 -38.90 29.71
N LYS A 496 12.97 -39.72 29.00
CA LYS A 496 11.61 -40.10 29.41
C LYS A 496 11.33 -41.54 29.00
#